data_AF-A0A9P8IFR6-F1
#
_entry.id   AF-A0A9P8IFR6-F1
#
_cell.length_a   1.000
_cell.length_b   1.000
_cell.length_c   1.000
_cell.angle_alpha   90.00
_cell.angle_beta   90.00
_cell.angle_gamma   90.00
#
_symmetry.space_group_name_H-M   'P 1'
#
loop_
_entity.id
_entity.type
_entity.pdbx_description
1 polymer ?
#
loop_
_entity_poly.entity_id
_entity_poly.type
_entity_poly.pdbx_seq_one_letter_code
_entity_poly.pdbx_strand_id
1 'polypeptide(L)'
;MLHLLSHTTPPMARQILLLLSIVLSLSGLSYVNACEEACRSDPVTYLTKRYVAILDYQTDLIDDPDIAALAKAQIPEIVQKIDGRNNVIDKTIFNNFKGPCENLPGQRHPEEFCGSAKSIACFAGWEHPVSVFQMVHDAVTHTVQRHLAPLGKKHPEINEVVVDGLEKFCPENCQDWVEPFAHFMLVWEQREHPHKYRITPNCLPLQLGGF
;
A
#
# COMPACT_ATOMS: atom_id res chain seq x y z
N MET A 1 -15.53 56.50 6.27
CA MET A 1 -15.92 56.57 4.85
C MET A 1 -15.32 55.35 4.13
N LEU A 2 -15.87 54.18 4.43
CA LEU A 2 -15.45 52.86 3.91
C LEU A 2 -16.61 52.33 3.07
N HIS A 3 -16.84 52.99 1.93
CA HIS A 3 -17.79 52.56 0.93
C HIS A 3 -17.26 53.06 -0.39
N LEU A 4 -16.45 52.25 -1.08
CA LEU A 4 -16.20 52.35 -2.52
C LEU A 4 -15.10 51.34 -2.83
N LEU A 5 -15.48 50.10 -3.12
CA LEU A 5 -14.84 49.18 -4.08
C LEU A 5 -15.77 47.95 -4.20
N SER A 6 -17.05 48.21 -4.48
CA SER A 6 -17.96 47.23 -5.07
C SER A 6 -18.34 47.78 -6.44
N HIS A 7 -18.21 46.96 -7.47
CA HIS A 7 -18.61 47.20 -8.88
C HIS A 7 -17.57 47.82 -9.83
N THR A 8 -16.60 47.02 -10.30
CA THR A 8 -16.06 47.15 -11.67
C THR A 8 -15.46 45.85 -12.22
N THR A 9 -15.98 44.68 -11.85
CA THR A 9 -15.72 43.47 -12.65
C THR A 9 -16.90 43.24 -13.58
N PRO A 10 -16.73 43.31 -14.91
CA PRO A 10 -17.82 43.01 -15.84
C PRO A 10 -18.31 41.56 -15.59
N PRO A 11 -19.61 41.28 -15.76
CA PRO A 11 -20.20 39.99 -15.42
C PRO A 11 -19.47 38.81 -16.09
N MET A 12 -18.94 39.01 -17.30
CA MET A 12 -18.08 38.03 -17.99
C MET A 12 -16.75 37.77 -17.27
N ALA A 13 -16.08 38.79 -16.72
CA ALA A 13 -14.82 38.60 -15.98
C ALA A 13 -15.02 37.85 -14.66
N ARG A 14 -16.16 38.06 -13.98
CA ARG A 14 -16.53 37.27 -12.79
C ARG A 14 -16.77 35.80 -13.12
N GLN A 15 -17.45 35.51 -14.24
CA GLN A 15 -17.69 34.15 -14.69
C GLN A 15 -16.39 33.46 -15.14
N ILE A 16 -15.50 34.16 -15.84
CA ILE A 16 -14.19 33.66 -16.25
C ILE A 16 -13.30 33.36 -15.03
N LEU A 17 -13.26 34.24 -14.02
CA LEU A 17 -12.50 34.00 -12.78
C LEU A 17 -13.05 32.80 -11.99
N LEU A 18 -14.37 32.65 -11.90
CA LEU A 18 -15.01 31.49 -11.28
C LEU A 18 -14.66 30.20 -12.02
N LEU A 19 -14.76 30.20 -13.35
CA LEU A 19 -14.37 29.05 -14.18
C LEU A 19 -12.88 28.72 -14.02
N LEU A 20 -11.99 29.72 -14.02
CA LEU A 20 -10.56 29.51 -13.79
C LEU A 20 -10.29 28.94 -12.41
N SER A 21 -10.97 29.42 -11.36
CA SER A 21 -10.83 28.87 -10.00
C SER A 21 -11.35 27.44 -9.89
N ILE A 22 -12.42 27.09 -10.59
CA ILE A 22 -12.97 25.72 -10.65
C ILE A 22 -12.00 24.80 -11.39
N VAL A 23 -11.47 25.23 -12.55
CA VAL A 23 -10.48 24.46 -13.31
C VAL A 23 -9.20 24.27 -12.51
N LEU A 24 -8.65 25.33 -11.90
CA LEU A 24 -7.46 25.23 -11.03
C LEU A 24 -7.69 24.32 -9.81
N SER A 25 -8.89 24.36 -9.22
CA SER A 25 -9.25 23.47 -8.09
C SER A 25 -9.39 22.01 -8.53
N LEU A 26 -10.02 21.75 -9.68
CA LEU A 26 -10.16 20.41 -10.25
C LEU A 26 -8.81 19.82 -10.69
N SER A 27 -7.94 20.63 -11.31
CA SER A 27 -6.57 20.25 -11.65
C SER A 27 -5.73 19.96 -10.40
N GLY A 28 -5.88 20.78 -9.35
CA GLY A 28 -5.20 20.58 -8.07
C GLY A 28 -5.64 19.30 -7.36
N LEU A 29 -6.95 19.02 -7.30
CA LEU A 29 -7.50 17.79 -6.71
C LEU A 29 -7.08 16.55 -7.52
N SER A 30 -7.09 16.62 -8.85
CA SER A 30 -6.64 15.51 -9.70
C SER A 30 -5.15 15.21 -9.53
N TYR A 31 -4.33 16.23 -9.32
CA TYR A 31 -2.89 16.06 -9.06
C TYR A 31 -2.68 15.38 -7.70
N VAL A 32 -3.29 15.89 -6.62
CA VAL A 32 -3.15 15.31 -5.26
C VAL A 32 -3.59 13.85 -5.23
N ASN A 33 -4.72 13.52 -5.86
CA ASN A 33 -5.22 12.15 -5.93
C ASN A 33 -4.25 11.22 -6.69
N ALA A 34 -3.63 11.70 -7.78
CA ALA A 34 -2.64 10.94 -8.53
C ALA A 34 -1.33 10.73 -7.75
N CYS A 35 -0.92 11.72 -6.95
CA CYS A 35 0.25 11.62 -6.07
C CYS A 35 0.02 10.60 -4.95
N GLU A 36 -1.14 10.66 -4.30
CA GLU A 36 -1.53 9.71 -3.26
C GLU A 36 -1.61 8.29 -3.83
N GLU A 37 -2.22 8.12 -5.00
CA GLU A 37 -2.35 6.82 -5.66
C GLU A 37 -0.98 6.23 -6.06
N ALA A 38 -0.06 7.07 -6.57
CA ALA A 38 1.29 6.64 -6.90
C ALA A 38 2.12 6.27 -5.66
N CYS A 39 2.05 7.04 -4.57
CA CYS A 39 2.83 6.75 -3.36
C CYS A 39 2.28 5.55 -2.60
N ARG A 40 0.96 5.33 -2.65
CA ARG A 40 0.29 4.19 -2.04
C ARG A 40 0.54 2.89 -2.80
N SER A 41 0.72 2.95 -4.12
CA SER A 41 0.95 1.76 -4.95
C SER A 41 2.34 1.15 -4.76
N ASP A 42 3.39 1.95 -4.55
CA ASP A 42 4.77 1.47 -4.40
C ASP A 42 4.95 0.40 -3.30
N PRO A 43 4.54 0.62 -2.03
CA PRO A 43 4.65 -0.41 -0.98
C PRO A 43 3.77 -1.63 -1.27
N VAL A 44 2.62 -1.45 -1.94
CA VAL A 44 1.73 -2.55 -2.32
C VAL A 44 2.40 -3.41 -3.39
N THR A 45 2.85 -2.82 -4.50
CA THR A 45 3.52 -3.52 -5.59
C THR A 45 4.82 -4.19 -5.12
N TYR A 46 5.57 -3.55 -4.22
CA TYR A 46 6.75 -4.14 -3.61
C TYR A 46 6.42 -5.46 -2.90
N LEU A 47 5.45 -5.44 -1.98
CA LEU A 47 5.04 -6.63 -1.24
C LEU A 47 4.40 -7.68 -2.16
N THR A 48 3.57 -7.28 -3.12
CA THR A 48 3.01 -8.18 -4.14
C THR A 48 4.13 -8.97 -4.84
N LYS A 49 5.17 -8.31 -5.33
CA LYS A 49 6.30 -8.97 -6.01
C LYS A 49 7.02 -9.98 -5.11
N ARG A 50 7.19 -9.65 -3.83
CA ARG A 50 7.81 -10.55 -2.85
C ARG A 50 6.94 -11.79 -2.61
N TYR A 51 5.62 -11.62 -2.44
CA TYR A 51 4.70 -12.75 -2.28
C TYR A 51 4.59 -13.61 -3.54
N VAL A 52 4.60 -13.01 -4.73
CA VAL A 52 4.64 -13.76 -6.00
C VAL A 52 5.89 -14.62 -6.08
N ALA A 53 7.06 -14.06 -5.75
CA ALA A 53 8.32 -14.82 -5.77
C ALA A 53 8.29 -16.01 -4.79
N ILE A 54 7.68 -15.86 -3.61
CA ILE A 54 7.48 -16.99 -2.68
C ILE A 54 6.55 -18.02 -3.30
N LEU A 55 5.39 -17.61 -3.83
CA LEU A 55 4.44 -18.55 -4.43
C LEU A 55 5.05 -19.31 -5.59
N ASP A 56 5.78 -18.64 -6.48
CA ASP A 56 6.53 -19.28 -7.57
C ASP A 56 7.52 -20.30 -7.01
N TYR A 57 8.34 -19.90 -6.02
CA TYR A 57 9.30 -20.79 -5.37
C TYR A 57 8.62 -22.02 -4.76
N GLN A 58 7.53 -21.84 -4.00
CA GLN A 58 6.82 -22.97 -3.39
C GLN A 58 6.18 -23.88 -4.45
N THR A 59 5.62 -23.33 -5.53
CA THR A 59 5.07 -24.17 -6.60
C THR A 59 6.15 -25.01 -7.30
N ASP A 60 7.38 -24.50 -7.40
CA ASP A 60 8.50 -25.20 -8.00
C ASP A 60 9.07 -26.32 -7.07
N LEU A 61 8.64 -26.38 -5.80
CA LEU A 61 8.95 -27.47 -4.86
C LEU A 61 7.98 -28.65 -4.93
N ILE A 62 6.91 -28.56 -5.73
CA ILE A 62 5.98 -29.68 -5.92
C ILE A 62 6.63 -30.71 -6.88
N ASP A 63 6.78 -31.94 -6.41
CA ASP A 63 7.45 -33.02 -7.16
C ASP A 63 6.73 -33.39 -8.47
N ASP A 64 5.39 -33.34 -8.48
CA ASP A 64 4.59 -33.65 -9.67
C ASP A 64 4.47 -32.39 -10.56
N PRO A 65 5.03 -32.42 -11.79
CA PRO A 65 5.04 -31.24 -12.67
C PRO A 65 3.66 -30.81 -13.16
N ASP A 66 2.69 -31.74 -13.26
CA ASP A 66 1.32 -31.40 -13.67
C ASP A 66 0.59 -30.69 -12.53
N ILE A 67 0.79 -31.14 -11.29
CA ILE A 67 0.24 -30.48 -10.09
C ILE A 67 0.91 -29.11 -9.87
N ALA A 68 2.23 -29.03 -10.04
CA ALA A 68 2.97 -27.77 -9.98
C ALA A 68 2.42 -26.75 -10.98
N ALA A 69 2.20 -27.17 -12.24
CA ALA A 69 1.64 -26.31 -13.28
C ALA A 69 0.21 -25.85 -12.94
N LEU A 70 -0.64 -26.72 -12.37
CA LEU A 70 -1.97 -26.36 -11.91
C LEU A 70 -1.94 -25.28 -10.81
N ALA A 71 -1.07 -25.44 -9.82
CA ALA A 71 -0.90 -24.45 -8.76
C ALA A 71 -0.37 -23.11 -9.30
N LYS A 72 0.65 -23.17 -10.16
CA LYS A 72 1.26 -21.99 -10.80
C LYS A 72 0.27 -21.20 -11.64
N ALA A 73 -0.65 -21.89 -12.33
CA ALA A 73 -1.70 -21.26 -13.11
C ALA A 73 -2.68 -20.41 -12.26
N GLN A 74 -2.76 -20.61 -10.94
CA GLN A 74 -3.61 -19.82 -10.05
C GLN A 74 -2.93 -18.52 -9.56
N ILE A 75 -1.61 -18.40 -9.68
CA ILE A 75 -0.86 -17.23 -9.18
C ILE A 75 -1.40 -15.91 -9.76
N PRO A 76 -1.70 -15.78 -11.08
CA PRO A 76 -2.25 -14.55 -11.63
C PRO A 76 -3.58 -14.13 -10.99
N GLU A 77 -4.46 -15.08 -10.67
CA GLU A 77 -5.74 -14.78 -10.01
C GLU A 77 -5.53 -14.36 -8.55
N ILE A 78 -4.59 -14.99 -7.84
CA ILE A 78 -4.18 -14.57 -6.50
C ILE A 78 -3.62 -13.14 -6.53
N VAL A 79 -2.75 -12.83 -7.50
CA VAL A 79 -2.16 -11.49 -7.69
C VAL A 79 -3.25 -10.44 -7.85
N GLN A 80 -4.28 -10.70 -8.67
CA GLN A 80 -5.41 -9.79 -8.84
C GLN A 80 -6.20 -9.52 -7.55
N LYS A 81 -6.12 -10.40 -6.54
CA LYS A 81 -6.76 -10.19 -5.23
C LYS A 81 -5.89 -9.44 -4.24
N ILE A 82 -4.56 -9.57 -4.35
CA ILE A 82 -3.64 -8.99 -3.36
C ILE A 82 -3.06 -7.64 -3.80
N ASP A 83 -2.87 -7.42 -5.10
CA ASP A 83 -2.24 -6.24 -5.67
C ASP A 83 -3.22 -5.14 -6.03
N GLY A 84 -2.82 -3.87 -5.91
CA GLY A 84 -3.61 -2.72 -6.34
C GLY A 84 -4.52 -2.12 -5.28
N ARG A 85 -5.20 -1.03 -5.65
CA ARG A 85 -6.00 -0.21 -4.73
C ARG A 85 -7.23 -0.98 -4.23
N ASN A 86 -7.51 -0.87 -2.94
CA ASN A 86 -8.60 -1.58 -2.25
C ASN A 86 -8.51 -3.11 -2.31
N ASN A 87 -7.37 -3.68 -2.70
CA ASN A 87 -7.10 -5.11 -2.63
C ASN A 87 -6.42 -5.46 -1.30
N VAL A 88 -6.08 -6.74 -1.10
CA VAL A 88 -5.77 -7.26 0.25
C VAL A 88 -4.62 -6.51 0.91
N ILE A 89 -3.48 -6.34 0.23
CA ILE A 89 -2.29 -5.69 0.82
C ILE A 89 -2.61 -4.22 1.13
N ASP A 90 -3.19 -3.51 0.15
CA ASP A 90 -3.57 -2.11 0.26
C ASP A 90 -4.55 -1.84 1.42
N LYS A 91 -5.63 -2.62 1.51
CA LYS A 91 -6.61 -2.49 2.61
C LYS A 91 -5.96 -2.77 3.95
N THR A 92 -5.10 -3.78 4.02
CA THR A 92 -4.47 -4.14 5.28
C THR A 92 -3.55 -3.04 5.79
N ILE A 93 -2.73 -2.44 4.92
CA ILE A 93 -1.81 -1.38 5.31
C ILE A 93 -2.55 -0.06 5.61
N PHE A 94 -3.48 0.38 4.77
CA PHE A 94 -4.01 1.75 4.85
C PHE A 94 -5.36 1.86 5.53
N ASN A 95 -6.19 0.82 5.42
CA ASN A 95 -7.54 0.88 5.95
C ASN A 95 -7.62 0.18 7.33
N ASN A 96 -6.94 -0.96 7.49
CA ASN A 96 -7.07 -1.81 8.68
C ASN A 96 -5.99 -1.56 9.73
N PHE A 97 -4.75 -1.31 9.32
CA PHE A 97 -3.69 -1.00 10.28
C PHE A 97 -3.99 0.35 10.96
N LYS A 98 -4.06 0.31 12.30
CA LYS A 98 -4.23 1.50 13.13
C LYS A 98 -3.13 1.67 14.19
N GLY A 99 -2.24 0.68 14.37
CA GLY A 99 -1.15 0.73 15.34
C GLY A 99 -1.58 1.01 16.79
N PRO A 100 -0.68 0.90 17.78
CA PRO A 100 -0.88 1.41 19.13
C PRO A 100 -0.30 2.83 19.18
N CYS A 101 -1.01 3.81 18.65
CA CYS A 101 -0.56 5.20 18.83
C CYS A 101 -0.95 5.62 20.26
N GLU A 102 -0.01 5.59 21.19
CA GLU A 102 -0.26 6.12 22.52
C GLU A 102 -0.54 7.63 22.44
N ASN A 103 -1.55 8.08 23.19
CA ASN A 103 -1.84 9.49 23.44
C ASN A 103 -0.65 10.12 24.19
N LEU A 104 0.27 10.77 23.47
CA LEU A 104 1.24 11.66 24.13
C LEU A 104 0.53 12.97 24.53
N PRO A 105 0.55 13.37 25.82
CA PRO A 105 -0.13 14.57 26.28
C PRO A 105 0.43 15.83 25.59
N GLY A 106 -0.44 16.64 25.00
CA GLY A 106 -0.09 17.87 24.27
C GLY A 106 0.17 17.70 22.77
N GLN A 107 0.04 16.48 22.21
CA GLN A 107 0.09 16.24 20.77
C GLN A 107 -1.33 16.05 20.20
N ARG A 108 -1.49 16.25 18.88
CA ARG A 108 -2.78 16.06 18.20
C ARG A 108 -3.31 14.62 18.42
N HIS A 109 -4.63 14.43 18.36
CA HIS A 109 -5.26 13.13 18.66
C HIS A 109 -4.55 11.98 17.90
N PRO A 110 -4.34 10.80 18.51
CA PRO A 110 -3.62 9.69 17.87
C PRO A 110 -4.31 9.21 16.60
N GLU A 111 -5.63 9.40 16.51
CA GLU A 111 -6.43 9.20 15.29
C GLU A 111 -5.91 10.02 14.09
N GLU A 112 -5.24 11.16 14.34
CA GLU A 112 -4.62 11.99 13.29
C GLU A 112 -3.23 11.48 12.84
N PHE A 113 -2.64 10.51 13.55
CA PHE A 113 -1.32 9.93 13.26
C PHE A 113 -1.31 8.42 13.06
N CYS A 114 -2.35 7.71 13.52
CA CYS A 114 -2.56 6.28 13.30
C CYS A 114 -2.91 6.00 11.84
N GLY A 115 -2.02 5.28 11.16
CA GLY A 115 -2.09 5.10 9.72
C GLY A 115 -1.37 6.17 8.91
N SER A 116 -0.65 7.11 9.55
CA SER A 116 0.36 7.92 8.85
C SER A 116 1.46 7.01 8.30
N ALA A 117 2.09 7.44 7.21
CA ALA A 117 3.11 6.63 6.58
C ALA A 117 4.32 6.44 7.50
N LYS A 118 4.68 7.45 8.31
CA LYS A 118 5.68 7.30 9.38
C LYS A 118 5.31 6.25 10.42
N SER A 119 4.06 6.22 10.88
CA SER A 119 3.60 5.23 11.87
C SER A 119 3.66 3.82 11.29
N ILE A 120 3.18 3.63 10.06
CA ILE A 120 3.23 2.35 9.35
C ILE A 120 4.69 1.87 9.20
N ALA A 121 5.63 2.75 8.86
CA ALA A 121 7.05 2.43 8.79
C ALA A 121 7.62 1.95 10.14
N CYS A 122 7.27 2.65 11.24
CA CYS A 122 7.72 2.29 12.59
C CYS A 122 7.26 0.90 13.03
N PHE A 123 6.11 0.43 12.53
CA PHE A 123 5.51 -0.86 12.91
C PHE A 123 5.67 -1.94 11.82
N ALA A 124 6.59 -1.77 10.87
CA ALA A 124 6.79 -2.74 9.80
C ALA A 124 7.51 -4.04 10.25
N GLY A 125 8.22 -4.03 11.38
CA GLY A 125 9.01 -5.20 11.83
C GLY A 125 8.15 -6.39 12.29
N TRP A 126 8.49 -7.59 11.83
CA TRP A 126 7.76 -8.85 12.03
C TRP A 126 7.51 -9.26 13.50
N GLU A 127 8.33 -8.80 14.43
CA GLU A 127 8.25 -9.17 15.86
C GLU A 127 7.47 -8.15 16.70
N HIS A 128 6.94 -7.10 16.07
CA HIS A 128 6.10 -6.16 16.78
C HIS A 128 4.73 -6.79 17.09
N PRO A 129 4.17 -6.67 18.32
CA PRO A 129 2.86 -7.24 18.69
C PRO A 129 1.70 -6.82 17.79
N VAL A 130 1.87 -5.71 17.08
CA VAL A 130 0.97 -5.20 16.04
C VAL A 130 1.78 -4.83 14.80
N SER A 131 2.53 -5.79 14.27
CA SER A 131 3.32 -5.64 13.05
C SER A 131 2.41 -5.47 11.82
N VAL A 132 2.70 -4.48 10.99
CA VAL A 132 2.08 -4.33 9.66
C VAL A 132 2.36 -5.57 8.81
N PHE A 133 3.60 -6.06 8.81
CA PHE A 133 3.98 -7.25 8.04
C PHE A 133 3.27 -8.52 8.48
N GLN A 134 3.18 -8.80 9.79
CA GLN A 134 2.35 -9.92 10.27
C GLN A 134 0.90 -9.80 9.80
N MET A 135 0.27 -8.63 9.95
CA MET A 135 -1.11 -8.43 9.50
C MET A 135 -1.29 -8.64 7.99
N VAL A 136 -0.35 -8.12 7.18
CA VAL A 136 -0.35 -8.32 5.73
C VAL A 136 -0.16 -9.80 5.40
N HIS A 137 0.79 -10.47 6.06
CA HIS A 137 1.09 -11.87 5.86
C HIS A 137 -0.12 -12.76 6.15
N ASP A 138 -0.75 -12.59 7.31
CA ASP A 138 -1.94 -13.34 7.68
C ASP A 138 -3.07 -13.14 6.65
N ALA A 139 -3.27 -11.90 6.18
CA ALA A 139 -4.30 -11.57 5.19
C ALA A 139 -4.00 -12.17 3.80
N VAL A 140 -2.74 -12.16 3.37
CA VAL A 140 -2.30 -12.75 2.10
C VAL A 140 -2.39 -14.28 2.17
N THR A 141 -1.83 -14.91 3.19
CA THR A 141 -1.88 -16.37 3.41
C THR A 141 -3.31 -16.86 3.44
N HIS A 142 -4.21 -16.17 4.13
CA HIS A 142 -5.62 -16.53 4.15
C HIS A 142 -6.32 -16.36 2.78
N THR A 143 -5.89 -15.38 1.97
CA THR A 143 -6.39 -15.20 0.60
C THR A 143 -5.91 -16.33 -0.31
N VAL A 144 -4.63 -16.69 -0.24
CA VAL A 144 -4.03 -17.82 -0.98
C VAL A 144 -4.72 -19.12 -0.59
N GLN A 145 -4.86 -19.40 0.70
CA GLN A 145 -5.55 -20.59 1.22
C GLN A 145 -6.98 -20.70 0.68
N ARG A 146 -7.77 -19.62 0.73
CA ARG A 146 -9.14 -19.62 0.21
C ARG A 146 -9.19 -19.91 -1.29
N HIS A 147 -8.24 -19.36 -2.04
CA HIS A 147 -8.20 -19.51 -3.49
C HIS A 147 -7.76 -20.92 -3.90
N LEU A 148 -6.75 -21.48 -3.23
CA LEU A 148 -6.21 -22.80 -3.53
C LEU A 148 -6.99 -23.95 -2.89
N ALA A 149 -7.81 -23.72 -1.87
CA ALA A 149 -8.55 -24.76 -1.16
C ALA A 149 -9.31 -25.76 -2.06
N PRO A 150 -9.98 -25.36 -3.17
CA PRO A 150 -10.64 -26.32 -4.07
C PRO A 150 -9.65 -27.27 -4.77
N LEU A 151 -8.46 -26.78 -5.14
CA LEU A 151 -7.39 -27.59 -5.74
C LEU A 151 -6.69 -28.43 -4.68
N GLY A 152 -6.37 -27.85 -3.53
CA GLY A 152 -5.77 -28.54 -2.39
C GLY A 152 -6.61 -29.70 -1.84
N LYS A 153 -7.94 -29.68 -2.01
CA LYS A 153 -8.81 -30.83 -1.72
C LYS A 153 -8.62 -32.00 -2.68
N LYS A 154 -8.23 -31.73 -3.93
CA LYS A 154 -7.98 -32.74 -4.97
C LYS A 154 -6.52 -33.20 -4.98
N HIS A 155 -5.61 -32.28 -4.64
CA HIS A 155 -4.16 -32.44 -4.63
C HIS A 155 -3.61 -31.86 -3.32
N PRO A 156 -3.60 -32.64 -2.22
CA PRO A 156 -3.18 -32.19 -0.89
C PRO A 156 -1.80 -31.53 -0.86
N GLU A 157 -0.91 -31.92 -1.76
CA GLU A 157 0.44 -31.39 -1.94
C GLU A 157 0.44 -29.88 -2.20
N ILE A 158 -0.59 -29.34 -2.86
CA ILE A 158 -0.73 -27.90 -3.07
C ILE A 158 -0.91 -27.17 -1.73
N ASN A 159 -1.69 -27.72 -0.80
CA ASN A 159 -1.84 -27.09 0.50
C ASN A 159 -0.55 -27.22 1.32
N GLU A 160 0.01 -28.42 1.39
CA GLU A 160 1.21 -28.72 2.17
C GLU A 160 2.44 -27.93 1.71
N VAL A 161 2.64 -27.79 0.40
CA VAL A 161 3.82 -27.10 -0.13
C VAL A 161 3.57 -25.61 -0.29
N VAL A 162 2.45 -25.21 -0.90
CA VAL A 162 2.23 -23.79 -1.25
C VAL A 162 1.66 -22.99 -0.09
N VAL A 163 0.60 -23.47 0.56
CA VAL A 163 -0.08 -22.71 1.62
C VAL A 163 0.74 -22.74 2.90
N ASP A 164 1.09 -23.93 3.41
CA ASP A 164 1.88 -24.05 4.63
C ASP A 164 3.31 -23.53 4.42
N GLY A 165 3.87 -23.73 3.21
CA GLY A 165 5.19 -23.20 2.85
C GLY A 165 5.21 -21.66 2.85
N LEU A 166 4.14 -21.01 2.36
CA LEU A 166 3.98 -19.56 2.48
C LEU A 166 3.88 -19.13 3.95
N GLU A 167 3.01 -19.77 4.74
CA GLU A 167 2.76 -19.45 6.15
C GLU A 167 4.05 -19.50 6.99
N LYS A 168 4.91 -20.49 6.72
CA LYS A 168 6.16 -20.70 7.46
C LYS A 168 7.34 -19.90 6.90
N PHE A 169 7.20 -19.27 5.73
CA PHE A 169 8.32 -18.61 5.05
C PHE A 169 8.82 -17.39 5.83
N CYS A 170 7.89 -16.59 6.36
CA CYS A 170 8.17 -15.43 7.20
C CYS A 170 7.95 -15.80 8.69
N PRO A 171 8.67 -15.17 9.64
CA PRO A 171 9.50 -13.98 9.48
C PRO A 171 10.97 -14.25 9.11
N GLU A 172 11.45 -15.49 9.18
CA GLU A 172 12.88 -15.82 9.04
C GLU A 172 13.46 -15.36 7.70
N ASN A 173 12.77 -15.62 6.59
CA ASN A 173 13.26 -15.31 5.24
C ASN A 173 12.84 -13.91 4.73
N CYS A 174 12.21 -13.10 5.57
CA CYS A 174 11.53 -11.86 5.16
C CYS A 174 12.05 -10.61 5.90
N GLN A 175 13.15 -10.74 6.64
CA GLN A 175 13.73 -9.62 7.40
C GLN A 175 14.25 -8.50 6.50
N ASP A 176 14.80 -8.83 5.33
CA ASP A 176 15.29 -7.86 4.34
C ASP A 176 14.18 -7.02 3.71
N TRP A 177 12.90 -7.32 4.00
CA TRP A 177 11.78 -6.58 3.45
C TRP A 177 11.49 -5.28 4.20
N VAL A 178 11.87 -5.22 5.48
CA VAL A 178 11.47 -4.18 6.42
C VAL A 178 12.04 -2.83 5.99
N GLU A 179 13.33 -2.76 5.68
CA GLU A 179 14.01 -1.51 5.34
C GLU A 179 13.51 -0.89 4.02
N PRO A 180 13.41 -1.63 2.89
CA PRO A 180 12.83 -1.09 1.66
C PRO A 180 11.38 -0.61 1.85
N PHE A 181 10.57 -1.37 2.60
CA PHE A 181 9.19 -0.97 2.88
C PHE A 181 9.13 0.31 3.72
N ALA A 182 9.89 0.38 4.81
CA ALA A 182 9.97 1.57 5.64
C ALA A 182 10.45 2.79 4.83
N HIS A 183 11.37 2.59 3.88
CA HIS A 183 11.80 3.64 2.97
C HIS A 183 10.66 4.17 2.09
N PHE A 184 9.88 3.30 1.43
CA PHE A 184 8.71 3.73 0.64
C PHE A 184 7.74 4.57 1.48
N MET A 185 7.44 4.10 2.69
CA MET A 185 6.55 4.79 3.61
C MET A 185 7.11 6.15 4.07
N LEU A 186 8.41 6.25 4.37
CA LEU A 186 9.04 7.52 4.74
C LEU A 186 9.06 8.52 3.58
N VAL A 187 9.29 8.07 2.35
CA VAL A 187 9.27 8.97 1.19
C VAL A 187 7.85 9.44 0.88
N TRP A 188 6.84 8.60 1.09
CA TRP A 188 5.45 9.03 1.01
C TRP A 188 5.11 10.09 2.07
N GLU A 189 5.44 9.87 3.35
CA GLU A 189 5.26 10.85 4.43
C GLU A 189 5.88 12.22 4.06
N GLN A 190 7.07 12.16 3.50
CA GLN A 190 7.82 13.30 3.00
C GLN A 190 7.04 14.08 1.93
N ARG A 191 6.43 13.37 0.97
CA ARG A 191 5.64 13.96 -0.14
C ARG A 191 4.29 14.52 0.30
N GLU A 192 3.64 13.94 1.30
CA GLU A 192 2.41 14.50 1.89
C GLU A 192 2.69 15.75 2.74
N HIS A 193 3.92 15.88 3.25
CA HIS A 193 4.32 16.96 4.13
C HIS A 193 5.58 17.70 3.65
N PRO A 194 5.58 18.20 2.40
CA PRO A 194 6.80 18.70 1.75
C PRO A 194 7.41 19.89 2.50
N HIS A 195 6.58 20.74 3.11
CA HIS A 195 7.03 21.87 3.93
C HIS A 195 7.71 21.46 5.24
N LYS A 196 7.28 20.35 5.86
CA LYS A 196 7.90 19.83 7.10
C LYS A 196 9.30 19.29 6.82
N TYR A 197 9.48 18.67 5.65
CA TYR A 197 10.72 18.01 5.25
C TYR A 197 11.60 18.84 4.30
N ARG A 198 11.16 20.05 3.93
CA ARG A 198 11.87 20.96 3.00
C ARG A 198 12.20 20.31 1.66
N ILE A 199 11.27 19.52 1.13
CA ILE A 199 11.40 18.88 -0.17
C ILE A 199 10.42 19.48 -1.18
N THR A 200 10.74 19.35 -2.46
CA THR A 200 9.81 19.69 -3.54
C THR A 200 8.79 18.55 -3.73
N PRO A 201 7.48 18.85 -3.80
CA PRO A 201 6.48 17.83 -4.11
C PRO A 201 6.79 17.15 -5.45
N ASN A 202 6.84 15.82 -5.47
CA ASN A 202 7.03 15.03 -6.68
C ASN A 202 6.09 13.81 -6.62
N CYS A 203 5.39 13.55 -7.72
CA CYS A 203 4.36 12.51 -7.82
C CYS A 203 4.74 11.39 -8.79
N LEU A 204 6.01 11.34 -9.18
CA LEU A 204 6.56 10.22 -9.93
C LEU A 204 6.61 8.97 -9.03
N PRO A 205 6.30 7.77 -9.55
CA PRO A 205 6.41 6.53 -8.79
C PRO A 205 7.82 6.37 -8.21
N LEU A 206 7.95 5.85 -7.00
CA LEU A 206 9.23 5.69 -6.28
C LEU A 206 10.04 4.50 -6.79
N GLN A 207 9.94 4.16 -8.09
CA GLN A 207 10.67 3.05 -8.69
C GLN A 207 12.08 2.99 -8.08
N LEU A 208 12.38 1.94 -7.32
CA LEU A 208 13.71 1.70 -6.77
C LEU A 208 14.66 1.67 -7.97
N GLY A 209 15.29 2.81 -8.26
CA GLY A 209 15.83 3.11 -9.59
C GLY A 209 15.93 4.59 -9.97
N GLY A 210 15.70 5.54 -9.05
CA GLY A 210 15.85 6.97 -9.33
C GLY A 210 16.37 7.76 -8.13
N PHE A 211 17.69 7.64 -7.91
CA PHE A 211 18.57 8.25 -6.89
C PHE A 211 18.67 7.52 -5.55
#